data_AF-A0A971G8K4-F1
#
_entry.id   AF-A0A971G8K4-F1
#
_cell.length_a   1.000
_cell.length_b   1.000
_cell.length_c   1.000
_cell.angle_alpha   90.00
_cell.angle_beta   90.00
_cell.angle_gamma   90.00
#
_symmetry.space_group_name_H-M   'P 1'
#
loop_
_entity.id
_entity.type
_entity.pdbx_description
1 polymer ?
#
loop_
_entity_poly.entity_id
_entity_poly.type
_entity_poly.pdbx_seq_one_letter_code
_entity_poly.pdbx_strand_id
1 'polypeptide(L)'
;MNEPQVPSGNAPPVGRLHTVRRIAVSILVAVITALVLWAGFLFLKESKANPALIAIIAIIWGVGGVALLFWVADYLVNRLPPRAAKKIQPFVFVGPALIILAWYLVVPTLRSLYLSFFDAQSKTFVGLANYVYAFTDPKMRESFVNNLMWIILGTGGSVGMGLIIALLADRSRYEKFFKSIIFTPMAISFVGAGVIWRFIYAYKPVGESQIGLLNAIVTHFGSESQAWITMRGWNNIFLIAILVWLQTGYA
;
A
#
# COMPACT_ATOMS: atom_id res chain seq x y z
N MET A 1 44.54 41.09 25.57
CA MET A 1 45.02 41.58 24.25
C MET A 1 45.68 40.40 23.56
N ASN A 2 45.31 39.92 22.38
CA ASN A 2 44.20 40.09 21.46
C ASN A 2 44.14 38.76 20.69
N GLU A 3 42.95 38.20 20.50
CA GLU A 3 42.76 37.03 19.61
C GLU A 3 43.16 37.39 18.17
N PRO A 4 43.81 36.48 17.42
CA PRO A 4 44.14 36.73 16.02
C PRO A 4 42.87 36.83 15.18
N GLN A 5 42.65 38.00 14.58
CA GLN A 5 41.53 38.25 13.68
C GLN A 5 41.63 37.38 12.42
N VAL A 6 40.62 36.53 12.21
CA VAL A 6 40.41 35.82 10.96
C VAL A 6 40.07 36.87 9.88
N PRO A 7 40.77 36.93 8.73
CA PRO A 7 40.47 37.92 7.71
C PRO A 7 39.06 37.67 7.16
N SER A 8 38.18 38.66 7.27
CA SER A 8 36.88 38.68 6.59
C SER A 8 37.10 38.89 5.09
N GLY A 9 37.52 37.83 4.40
CA GLY A 9 37.60 37.79 2.96
C GLY A 9 36.20 37.81 2.37
N ASN A 10 35.75 38.99 1.92
CA ASN A 10 34.59 39.12 1.05
C ASN A 10 34.85 38.29 -0.21
N ALA A 11 34.27 37.09 -0.27
CA ALA A 11 34.27 36.29 -1.49
C ALA A 11 33.64 37.13 -2.63
N PRO A 12 34.28 37.23 -3.81
CA PRO A 12 33.77 38.03 -4.90
C PRO A 12 32.36 37.52 -5.29
N PRO A 13 31.44 38.42 -5.70
CA PRO A 13 30.10 38.02 -6.09
C PRO A 13 30.19 37.05 -7.26
N VAL A 14 29.89 35.77 -7.01
CA VAL A 14 29.87 34.74 -8.03
C VAL A 14 28.85 35.18 -9.09
N GLY A 15 29.33 35.49 -10.29
CA GLY A 15 28.49 36.01 -11.36
C GLY A 15 27.29 35.09 -11.62
N ARG A 16 26.09 35.67 -11.69
CA ARG A 16 24.80 34.97 -11.88
C ARG A 16 24.85 33.93 -13.00
N LEU A 17 25.63 34.22 -14.06
CA LEU A 17 25.87 33.34 -15.21
C LEU A 17 26.56 32.02 -14.84
N HIS A 18 27.53 32.04 -13.91
CA HIS A 18 28.22 30.83 -13.44
C HIS A 18 27.32 29.94 -12.60
N THR A 19 26.46 30.51 -11.76
CA THR A 19 25.47 29.75 -10.98
C THR A 19 24.44 29.09 -11.89
N VAL A 20 23.92 29.82 -12.88
CA VAL A 20 22.96 29.29 -13.87
C VAL A 20 23.60 28.15 -14.68
N ARG A 21 24.84 28.33 -15.16
CA ARG A 21 25.57 27.28 -15.89
C ARG A 21 25.74 26.00 -15.07
N ARG A 22 26.09 26.12 -13.78
CA ARG A 22 26.23 24.96 -12.88
C ARG A 22 24.91 24.21 -12.67
N ILE A 23 23.81 24.95 -12.49
CA ILE A 23 22.48 24.35 -12.35
C ILE A 23 22.07 23.63 -13.65
N ALA A 24 22.26 24.25 -14.81
CA ALA A 24 21.93 23.64 -16.09
C ALA A 24 22.72 22.34 -16.34
N VAL A 25 24.03 22.34 -16.07
CA VAL A 25 24.87 21.14 -16.17
C VAL A 25 24.41 20.06 -15.19
N SER A 26 24.04 20.42 -13.96
CA SER A 26 23.54 19.43 -12.99
C SER A 26 22.26 18.74 -13.46
N ILE A 27 21.28 19.50 -13.94
CA ILE A 27 20.03 18.92 -14.44
C ILE A 27 20.30 18.03 -15.65
N LEU A 28 21.16 18.47 -16.57
CA LEU A 28 21.53 17.69 -17.75
C LEU A 28 22.15 16.34 -17.38
N VAL A 29 23.11 16.32 -16.44
CA VAL A 29 23.77 15.08 -16.01
C VAL A 29 22.77 14.11 -15.39
N ALA A 30 21.89 14.59 -14.50
CA ALA A 30 20.86 13.74 -13.89
C ALA A 30 19.87 13.16 -14.93
N VAL A 31 19.46 13.97 -15.92
CA VAL A 31 18.58 13.53 -17.01
C VAL A 31 19.28 12.48 -17.87
N ILE A 32 20.56 12.68 -18.22
CA ILE A 32 21.33 11.69 -18.99
C ILE A 32 21.45 10.39 -18.21
N THR A 33 21.77 10.43 -16.91
CA THR A 33 21.83 9.22 -16.08
C THR A 33 20.49 8.49 -16.09
N ALA A 34 19.36 9.20 -15.98
CA ALA A 34 18.04 8.58 -16.04
C ALA A 34 17.74 7.94 -17.41
N LEU A 35 18.11 8.61 -18.50
CA LEU A 35 17.93 8.10 -19.86
C LEU A 35 18.78 6.84 -20.12
N VAL A 36 20.01 6.81 -19.64
CA VAL A 36 20.89 5.62 -19.74
C VAL A 36 20.28 4.43 -19.01
N LEU A 37 19.73 4.65 -17.81
CA LEU A 37 19.08 3.59 -17.06
C LEU A 37 17.80 3.11 -17.72
N TRP A 38 17.01 4.02 -18.28
CA TRP A 38 15.83 3.70 -19.06
C TRP A 38 16.16 2.86 -20.30
N ALA A 39 17.20 3.25 -21.05
CA ALA A 39 17.66 2.49 -22.21
C ALA A 39 18.15 1.08 -21.81
N GLY A 40 18.90 0.97 -20.71
CA GLY A 40 19.31 -0.32 -20.17
C GLY A 40 18.13 -1.20 -19.74
N PHE A 41 17.09 -0.61 -19.16
CA PHE A 41 15.85 -1.32 -18.84
C PHE A 41 15.14 -1.85 -20.10
N LEU A 42 15.02 -1.03 -21.15
CA LEU A 42 14.42 -1.45 -22.42
C LEU A 42 15.22 -2.59 -23.06
N PHE A 43 16.55 -2.49 -23.07
CA PHE A 43 17.43 -3.54 -23.57
C PHE A 43 17.22 -4.87 -22.81
N LEU A 44 17.14 -4.83 -21.48
CA LEU A 44 16.90 -6.01 -20.66
C LEU A 44 15.51 -6.61 -20.88
N LYS A 45 14.49 -5.76 -21.07
CA LYS A 45 13.11 -6.18 -21.35
C LYS A 45 12.97 -6.89 -22.70
N GLU A 46 13.68 -6.41 -23.72
CA GLU A 46 13.61 -6.96 -25.08
C GLU A 46 14.57 -8.13 -25.32
N SER A 47 15.49 -8.38 -24.38
CA SER A 47 16.46 -9.45 -24.46
C SER A 47 15.81 -10.84 -24.44
N LYS A 48 16.23 -11.70 -25.38
CA LYS A 48 15.81 -13.11 -25.47
C LYS A 48 16.79 -14.07 -24.75
N ALA A 49 17.67 -13.55 -23.91
CA ALA A 49 18.64 -14.35 -23.16
C ALA A 49 17.97 -15.22 -22.07
N ASN A 50 18.77 -16.03 -21.38
CA ASN A 50 18.29 -16.87 -20.27
C ASN A 50 17.61 -16.00 -19.18
N PRO A 51 16.36 -16.30 -18.75
CA PRO A 51 15.64 -15.53 -17.75
C PRO A 51 16.40 -15.34 -16.43
N ALA A 52 17.15 -16.35 -15.97
CA ALA A 52 17.92 -16.26 -14.72
C ALA A 52 19.04 -15.22 -14.82
N LEU A 53 19.72 -15.17 -15.96
CA LEU A 53 20.77 -14.20 -16.23
C LEU A 53 20.19 -12.78 -16.33
N ILE A 54 19.07 -12.63 -17.04
CA ILE A 54 18.36 -11.34 -17.17
C ILE A 54 17.94 -10.84 -15.78
N ALA A 55 17.41 -11.70 -14.91
CA ALA A 55 17.01 -11.33 -13.57
C ALA A 55 18.19 -10.79 -12.74
N ILE A 56 19.33 -11.48 -12.76
CA ILE A 56 20.53 -11.03 -12.03
C ILE A 56 21.03 -9.68 -12.57
N ILE A 57 21.15 -9.54 -13.88
CA ILE A 57 21.59 -8.29 -14.50
C ILE A 57 20.59 -7.17 -14.23
N ALA A 58 19.28 -7.44 -14.26
CA ALA A 58 18.25 -6.47 -13.94
C ALA A 58 18.30 -6.01 -12.49
N ILE A 59 18.60 -6.89 -11.53
CA ILE A 59 18.81 -6.51 -10.13
C ILE A 59 20.03 -5.59 -10.02
N ILE A 60 21.16 -5.97 -10.62
CA ILE A 60 22.40 -5.17 -10.55
C ILE A 60 22.20 -3.81 -11.23
N TRP A 61 21.58 -3.79 -12.41
CA TRP A 61 21.32 -2.57 -13.17
C TRP A 61 20.27 -1.69 -12.50
N GLY A 62 19.22 -2.28 -11.95
CA GLY A 62 18.16 -1.56 -11.24
C GLY A 62 18.66 -0.95 -9.94
N VAL A 63 19.22 -1.77 -9.04
CA VAL A 63 19.73 -1.31 -7.74
C VAL A 63 20.93 -0.39 -7.93
N GLY A 64 21.90 -0.79 -8.76
CA GLY A 64 23.09 0.01 -9.06
C GLY A 64 22.75 1.30 -9.79
N GLY A 65 21.77 1.26 -10.69
CA GLY A 65 21.28 2.44 -11.40
C GLY A 65 20.58 3.44 -10.50
N VAL A 66 19.72 2.98 -9.61
CA VAL A 66 19.10 3.85 -8.59
C VAL A 66 20.19 4.44 -7.68
N ALA A 67 21.13 3.63 -7.20
CA ALA A 67 22.24 4.13 -6.39
C ALA A 67 23.08 5.19 -7.13
N LEU A 68 23.35 4.96 -8.42
CA LEU A 68 24.06 5.91 -9.29
C LEU A 68 23.26 7.20 -9.46
N LEU A 69 21.95 7.14 -9.67
CA LEU A 69 21.08 8.33 -9.74
C LEU A 69 21.13 9.13 -8.44
N PHE A 70 20.99 8.46 -7.29
CA PHE A 70 21.07 9.13 -5.99
C PHE A 70 22.45 9.75 -5.76
N TRP A 71 23.52 9.03 -6.07
CA TRP A 71 24.89 9.52 -5.91
C TRP A 71 25.18 10.72 -6.82
N VAL A 72 24.79 10.64 -8.09
CA VAL A 72 24.90 11.75 -9.03
C VAL A 72 24.07 12.93 -8.57
N ALA A 73 22.82 12.72 -8.18
CA ALA A 73 21.94 13.78 -7.68
C ALA A 73 22.51 14.47 -6.44
N ASP A 74 22.99 13.71 -5.45
CA ASP A 74 23.62 14.25 -4.23
C ASP A 74 24.91 15.02 -4.56
N TYR A 75 25.78 14.42 -5.37
CA TYR A 75 27.00 15.05 -5.85
C TYR A 75 26.72 16.40 -6.50
N LEU A 76 25.69 16.47 -7.34
CA LEU A 76 25.29 17.69 -8.04
C LEU A 76 24.70 18.75 -7.11
N VAL A 77 23.82 18.36 -6.19
CA VAL A 77 23.22 19.27 -5.21
C VAL A 77 24.31 19.90 -4.35
N ASN A 78 25.33 19.13 -3.94
CA ASN A 78 26.45 19.60 -3.14
C ASN A 78 27.42 20.53 -3.89
N ARG A 79 27.34 20.62 -5.23
CA ARG A 79 28.11 21.59 -6.04
C ARG A 79 27.44 22.96 -6.12
N LEU A 80 26.19 23.09 -5.68
CA LEU A 80 25.46 24.35 -5.63
C LEU A 80 25.83 25.17 -4.38
N PRO A 81 25.62 26.50 -4.39
CA PRO A 81 25.79 27.31 -3.19
C PRO A 81 24.94 26.77 -2.02
N PRO A 82 25.39 26.83 -0.76
CA PRO A 82 24.71 26.18 0.38
C PRO A 82 23.24 26.58 0.54
N ARG A 83 22.90 27.84 0.23
CA ARG A 83 21.52 28.34 0.27
C ARG A 83 20.63 27.73 -0.83
N ALA A 84 21.19 27.48 -2.01
CA ALA A 84 20.47 26.88 -3.13
C ALA A 84 20.35 25.35 -2.96
N ALA A 85 21.43 24.70 -2.51
CA ALA A 85 21.44 23.27 -2.20
C ALA A 85 20.32 22.91 -1.22
N LYS A 86 20.23 23.60 -0.07
CA LYS A 86 19.17 23.39 0.94
C LYS A 86 17.75 23.56 0.39
N LYS A 87 17.54 24.47 -0.57
CA LYS A 87 16.23 24.69 -1.18
C LYS A 87 15.86 23.62 -2.22
N ILE A 88 16.83 23.14 -2.99
CA ILE A 88 16.60 22.24 -4.13
C ILE A 88 16.60 20.77 -3.71
N GLN A 89 17.36 20.42 -2.65
CA GLN A 89 17.54 19.05 -2.18
C GLN A 89 16.22 18.27 -2.00
N PRO A 90 15.17 18.80 -1.33
CA PRO A 90 13.91 18.05 -1.19
C PRO A 90 13.25 17.77 -2.54
N PHE A 91 13.30 18.71 -3.49
CA PHE A 91 12.67 18.54 -4.80
C PHE A 91 13.41 17.52 -5.68
N VAL A 92 14.73 17.40 -5.55
CA VAL A 92 15.50 16.42 -6.34
C VAL A 92 15.24 15.00 -5.86
N PHE A 93 15.16 14.79 -4.54
CA PHE A 93 14.98 13.45 -3.98
C PHE A 93 13.51 13.02 -3.83
N VAL A 94 12.62 13.93 -3.46
CA VAL A 94 11.20 13.64 -3.24
C VAL A 94 10.36 13.96 -4.49
N GLY A 95 10.80 14.90 -5.32
CA GLY A 95 10.06 15.33 -6.52
C GLY A 95 9.70 14.19 -7.47
N PRO A 96 10.61 13.26 -7.84
CA PRO A 96 10.26 12.14 -8.70
C PRO A 96 9.14 11.26 -8.11
N ALA A 97 9.19 10.97 -6.81
CA ALA A 97 8.15 10.22 -6.12
C ALA A 97 6.80 10.97 -6.14
N LEU A 98 6.82 12.30 -5.92
CA LEU A 98 5.62 13.13 -6.01
C LEU A 98 5.05 13.21 -7.41
N ILE A 99 5.89 13.24 -8.46
CA ILE A 99 5.43 13.24 -9.86
C ILE A 99 4.71 11.92 -10.17
N ILE A 100 5.30 10.78 -9.78
CA ILE A 100 4.69 9.47 -9.97
C ILE A 100 3.38 9.38 -9.18
N LEU A 101 3.37 9.79 -7.91
CA LEU A 101 2.17 9.81 -7.08
C LEU A 101 1.10 10.74 -7.68
N ALA A 102 1.47 11.92 -8.14
CA ALA A 102 0.54 12.85 -8.78
C ALA A 102 -0.08 12.23 -10.04
N TRP A 103 0.74 11.60 -10.88
CA TRP A 103 0.28 11.00 -12.14
C TRP A 103 -0.60 9.77 -11.95
N TYR A 104 -0.23 8.85 -11.04
CA TYR A 104 -0.92 7.57 -10.87
C TYR A 104 -2.04 7.60 -9.82
N LEU A 105 -2.02 8.54 -8.88
CA LEU A 105 -3.03 8.63 -7.83
C LEU A 105 -3.85 9.92 -7.96
N VAL A 106 -3.21 11.09 -7.94
CA VAL A 106 -3.93 12.37 -7.85
C VAL A 106 -4.73 12.67 -9.12
N VAL A 107 -4.10 12.56 -10.30
CA VAL A 107 -4.78 12.85 -11.58
C VAL A 107 -5.98 11.92 -11.81
N PRO A 108 -5.89 10.58 -11.65
CA PRO A 108 -7.05 9.70 -11.72
C PRO A 108 -8.11 10.01 -10.68
N THR A 109 -7.72 10.37 -9.45
CA THR A 109 -8.68 10.72 -8.38
C THR A 109 -9.45 11.99 -8.73
N LEU A 110 -8.77 13.04 -9.18
CA LEU A 110 -9.39 14.28 -9.62
C LEU A 110 -10.27 14.06 -10.85
N ARG A 111 -9.84 13.20 -11.78
CA ARG A 111 -10.66 12.79 -12.93
C ARG A 111 -11.93 12.08 -12.48
N SER A 112 -11.83 11.11 -11.58
CA SER A 112 -13.00 10.41 -11.03
C SER A 112 -13.94 11.35 -10.28
N LEU A 113 -13.39 12.32 -9.53
CA LEU A 113 -14.16 13.37 -8.86
C LEU A 113 -14.85 14.30 -9.86
N TYR A 114 -14.20 14.65 -10.97
CA TYR A 114 -14.83 15.45 -12.01
C TYR A 114 -15.94 14.66 -12.70
N LEU A 115 -15.69 13.39 -13.03
CA LEU A 115 -16.65 12.50 -13.70
C LEU A 115 -17.86 12.15 -12.82
N SER A 116 -17.74 12.20 -11.48
CA SER A 116 -18.86 11.93 -10.58
C SER A 116 -19.98 12.98 -10.65
N PHE A 117 -19.73 14.14 -11.30
CA PHE A 117 -20.77 15.13 -11.60
C PHE A 117 -21.48 14.91 -12.94
N PHE A 118 -21.13 13.84 -13.67
CA PHE A 118 -21.73 13.49 -14.96
C PHE A 118 -22.60 12.24 -14.87
N ASP A 119 -23.41 12.01 -15.89
CA ASP A 119 -24.23 10.79 -16.04
C ASP A 119 -23.37 9.51 -16.12
N ALA A 120 -24.03 8.35 -16.13
CA ALA A 120 -23.36 7.04 -16.17
C ALA A 120 -22.47 6.84 -17.42
N GLN A 121 -22.70 7.59 -18.50
CA GLN A 121 -21.90 7.56 -19.71
C GLN A 121 -20.83 8.66 -19.75
N SER A 122 -20.74 9.50 -18.70
CA SER A 122 -19.84 10.64 -18.60
C SER A 122 -20.04 11.69 -19.72
N LYS A 123 -21.27 11.82 -20.23
CA LYS A 123 -21.60 12.73 -21.36
C LYS A 123 -22.34 13.97 -20.91
N THR A 124 -23.28 13.83 -19.99
CA THR A 124 -24.15 14.94 -19.55
C THR A 124 -23.80 15.34 -18.12
N PHE A 125 -23.66 16.63 -17.84
CA PHE A 125 -23.45 17.13 -16.48
C PHE A 125 -24.77 17.04 -15.70
N VAL A 126 -24.78 16.30 -14.58
CA VAL A 126 -25.94 16.06 -13.71
C VAL A 126 -25.79 16.71 -12.33
N GLY A 127 -24.71 17.47 -12.11
CA GLY A 127 -24.45 18.14 -10.84
C GLY A 127 -24.31 17.16 -9.68
N LEU A 128 -25.08 17.35 -8.61
CA LEU A 128 -25.01 16.53 -7.40
C LEU A 128 -25.95 15.31 -7.39
N ALA A 129 -26.63 15.02 -8.50
CA ALA A 129 -27.64 13.94 -8.57
C ALA A 129 -27.08 12.57 -8.12
N ASN A 130 -25.85 12.23 -8.52
CA ASN A 130 -25.20 10.98 -8.13
C ASN A 130 -24.94 10.89 -6.61
N TYR A 131 -24.64 12.01 -5.97
CA TYR A 131 -24.42 12.06 -4.52
C TYR A 131 -25.74 11.92 -3.76
N VAL A 132 -26.80 12.62 -4.21
CA VAL A 132 -28.14 12.43 -3.64
C VAL A 132 -28.55 10.97 -3.77
N TYR A 133 -28.44 10.38 -4.97
CA TYR A 133 -28.71 8.97 -5.21
C TYR A 133 -27.93 8.06 -4.27
N ALA A 134 -26.62 8.28 -4.11
CA ALA A 134 -25.78 7.48 -3.21
C ALA A 134 -26.30 7.50 -1.75
N PHE A 135 -26.83 8.63 -1.27
CA PHE A 135 -27.35 8.72 0.10
C PHE A 135 -28.85 8.43 0.22
N THR A 136 -29.61 8.31 -0.86
CA THR A 136 -31.05 8.00 -0.82
C THR A 136 -31.38 6.57 -1.22
N ASP A 137 -30.56 5.93 -2.06
CA ASP A 137 -30.82 4.58 -2.54
C ASP A 137 -30.68 3.53 -1.41
N PRO A 138 -31.67 2.64 -1.23
CA PRO A 138 -31.63 1.62 -0.18
C PRO A 138 -30.44 0.67 -0.27
N LYS A 139 -30.01 0.27 -1.47
CA LYS A 139 -28.89 -0.66 -1.64
C LYS A 139 -27.55 0.02 -1.35
N MET A 140 -27.41 1.30 -1.68
CA MET A 140 -26.22 2.07 -1.34
C MET A 140 -26.11 2.27 0.18
N ARG A 141 -27.23 2.59 0.86
CA ARG A 141 -27.27 2.67 2.33
C ARG A 141 -26.89 1.34 2.99
N GLU A 142 -27.42 0.22 2.50
CA GLU A 142 -27.03 -1.11 2.98
C GLU A 142 -25.52 -1.35 2.80
N SER A 143 -24.97 -0.96 1.65
CA SER A 143 -23.53 -1.08 1.38
C SER A 143 -22.68 -0.23 2.32
N PHE A 144 -23.12 0.99 2.66
CA PHE A 144 -22.43 1.84 3.64
C PHE A 144 -22.47 1.26 5.05
N VAL A 145 -23.64 0.76 5.49
CA VAL A 145 -23.77 0.12 6.81
C VAL A 145 -22.91 -1.13 6.88
N ASN A 146 -22.90 -1.94 5.82
CA ASN A 146 -22.02 -3.10 5.72
C ASN A 146 -20.54 -2.69 5.81
N ASN A 147 -20.10 -1.69 5.05
CA ASN A 147 -18.72 -1.20 5.10
C ASN A 147 -18.34 -0.69 6.50
N LEU A 148 -19.23 0.06 7.15
CA LEU A 148 -19.02 0.53 8.52
C LEU A 148 -18.91 -0.63 9.51
N MET A 149 -19.72 -1.68 9.36
CA MET A 149 -19.58 -2.90 10.16
C MET A 149 -18.21 -3.57 9.94
N TRP A 150 -17.70 -3.64 8.71
CA TRP A 150 -16.36 -4.18 8.44
C TRP A 150 -15.25 -3.35 9.09
N ILE A 151 -15.36 -2.02 9.09
CA ILE A 151 -14.38 -1.15 9.75
C ILE A 151 -14.43 -1.37 11.27
N ILE A 152 -15.62 -1.29 11.88
CA ILE A 152 -15.76 -1.36 13.33
C ILE A 152 -15.44 -2.76 13.85
N LEU A 153 -16.07 -3.79 13.30
CA LEU A 153 -15.94 -5.16 13.80
C LEU A 153 -14.71 -5.86 13.23
N GLY A 154 -14.38 -5.64 11.95
CA GLY A 154 -13.22 -6.24 11.32
C GLY A 154 -11.93 -5.60 11.82
N THR A 155 -11.70 -4.32 11.50
CA THR A 155 -10.47 -3.64 11.93
C THR A 155 -10.40 -3.52 13.45
N GLY A 156 -11.48 -3.06 14.09
CA GLY A 156 -11.53 -2.96 15.55
C GLY A 156 -11.40 -4.31 16.25
N GLY A 157 -12.01 -5.37 15.71
CA GLY A 157 -11.88 -6.73 16.24
C GLY A 157 -10.47 -7.29 16.09
N SER A 158 -9.82 -7.12 14.93
CA SER A 158 -8.43 -7.55 14.71
C SER A 158 -7.46 -6.87 15.67
N VAL A 159 -7.52 -5.53 15.76
CA VAL A 159 -6.65 -4.75 16.66
C VAL A 159 -6.95 -5.08 18.13
N GLY A 160 -8.23 -5.13 18.50
CA GLY A 160 -8.64 -5.44 19.86
C GLY A 160 -8.19 -6.83 20.31
N MET A 161 -8.41 -7.85 19.48
CA MET A 161 -7.95 -9.21 19.76
C MET A 161 -6.42 -9.30 19.77
N GLY A 162 -5.74 -8.63 18.82
CA GLY A 162 -4.27 -8.61 18.74
C GLY A 162 -3.65 -8.04 20.02
N LEU A 163 -4.17 -6.90 20.49
CA LEU A 163 -3.75 -6.27 21.75
C LEU A 163 -4.03 -7.14 22.97
N ILE A 164 -5.23 -7.72 23.10
CA ILE A 164 -5.58 -8.61 24.21
C ILE A 164 -4.59 -9.78 24.26
N ILE A 165 -4.36 -10.40 23.11
CA ILE A 165 -3.46 -11.53 22.98
C ILE A 165 -2.01 -11.15 23.30
N ALA A 166 -1.53 -10.01 22.77
CA ALA A 166 -0.17 -9.54 23.03
C ALA A 166 0.06 -9.33 24.53
N LEU A 167 -0.87 -8.65 25.20
CA LEU A 167 -0.81 -8.40 26.65
C LEU A 167 -0.83 -9.70 27.47
N LEU A 168 -1.63 -10.69 27.08
CA LEU A 168 -1.70 -11.99 27.75
C LEU A 168 -0.46 -12.84 27.49
N ALA A 169 0.05 -12.84 26.25
CA ALA A 169 1.21 -13.61 25.84
C ALA A 169 2.50 -13.11 26.51
N ASP A 170 2.68 -11.80 26.63
CA ASP A 170 3.86 -11.18 27.25
C ASP A 170 4.01 -11.54 28.74
N ARG A 171 2.90 -11.88 29.41
CA ARG A 171 2.90 -12.33 30.82
C ARG A 171 3.08 -13.84 30.97
N SER A 172 3.13 -14.59 29.88
CA SER A 172 3.16 -16.05 29.88
C SER A 172 4.57 -16.60 29.75
N ARG A 173 4.86 -17.67 30.50
CA ARG A 173 6.12 -18.43 30.36
C ARG A 173 6.32 -19.03 28.95
N TYR A 174 5.23 -19.19 28.19
CA TYR A 174 5.23 -19.75 26.84
C TYR A 174 4.95 -18.72 25.75
N GLU A 175 5.32 -17.45 25.97
CA GLU A 175 5.12 -16.33 25.04
C GLU A 175 5.39 -16.69 23.57
N LYS A 176 6.57 -17.28 23.28
CA LYS A 176 6.97 -17.67 21.92
C LYS A 176 5.99 -18.61 21.24
N PHE A 177 5.40 -19.56 21.99
CA PHE A 177 4.45 -20.53 21.47
C PHE A 177 3.11 -19.86 21.13
N PHE A 178 2.57 -19.06 22.06
CA PHE A 178 1.31 -18.34 21.83
C PHE A 178 1.43 -17.35 20.68
N LYS A 179 2.51 -16.56 20.64
CA LYS A 179 2.81 -15.67 19.52
C LYS A 179 2.82 -16.47 18.21
N SER A 180 3.58 -17.56 18.13
CA SER A 180 3.67 -18.38 16.91
C SER A 180 2.29 -18.83 16.39
N ILE A 181 1.39 -19.31 17.27
CA ILE A 181 0.04 -19.73 16.86
C ILE A 181 -0.75 -18.55 16.28
N ILE A 182 -0.71 -17.39 16.93
CA ILE A 182 -1.50 -16.23 16.52
C ILE A 182 -0.93 -15.55 15.26
N PHE A 183 0.39 -15.64 15.06
CA PHE A 183 1.05 -15.18 13.83
C PHE A 183 0.85 -16.15 12.64
N THR A 184 0.54 -17.42 12.90
CA THR A 184 0.46 -18.47 11.84
C THR A 184 -0.57 -18.16 10.74
N PRO A 185 -1.81 -17.73 11.04
CA PRO A 185 -2.81 -17.43 10.01
C PRO A 185 -2.36 -16.41 8.97
N MET A 186 -1.47 -15.47 9.31
CA MET A 186 -0.96 -14.48 8.36
C MET A 186 -0.09 -15.07 7.25
N ALA A 187 0.51 -16.24 7.47
CA ALA A 187 1.25 -16.93 6.42
C ALA A 187 0.32 -17.53 5.36
N ILE A 188 -0.98 -17.65 5.66
CA ILE A 188 -1.98 -18.21 4.77
C ILE A 188 -2.44 -17.13 3.79
N SER A 189 -2.46 -17.45 2.49
CA SER A 189 -3.01 -16.54 1.48
C SER A 189 -4.53 -16.35 1.66
N PHE A 190 -5.07 -15.20 1.25
CA PHE A 190 -6.52 -14.97 1.27
C PHE A 190 -7.31 -16.02 0.49
N VAL A 191 -6.75 -16.54 -0.61
CA VAL A 191 -7.37 -17.63 -1.39
C VAL A 191 -7.40 -18.92 -0.56
N GLY A 192 -6.28 -19.29 0.07
CA GLY A 192 -6.19 -20.47 0.94
C GLY A 192 -7.14 -20.36 2.14
N ALA A 193 -7.18 -19.20 2.79
CA ALA A 193 -8.10 -18.91 3.89
C ALA A 193 -9.56 -19.05 3.43
N GLY A 194 -9.90 -18.55 2.23
CA GLY A 194 -11.22 -18.73 1.63
C GLY A 194 -11.60 -20.20 1.45
N VAL A 195 -10.66 -21.05 1.03
CA VAL A 195 -10.88 -22.50 0.91
C VAL A 195 -11.09 -23.15 2.27
N ILE A 196 -10.25 -22.83 3.26
CA ILE A 196 -10.38 -23.36 4.64
C ILE A 196 -11.77 -23.03 5.20
N TRP A 197 -12.17 -21.75 5.14
CA TRP A 197 -13.44 -21.31 5.70
C TRP A 197 -14.65 -21.75 4.88
N ARG A 198 -14.50 -21.98 3.57
CA ARG A 198 -15.52 -22.65 2.76
C ARG A 198 -15.81 -24.05 3.28
N PHE A 199 -14.80 -24.80 3.73
CA PHE A 199 -15.02 -26.10 4.37
C PHE A 199 -15.61 -25.94 5.77
N ILE A 200 -15.12 -25.00 6.59
CA ILE A 200 -15.66 -24.76 7.94
C ILE A 200 -17.16 -24.42 7.90
N TYR A 201 -17.57 -23.57 6.96
CA TYR A 201 -18.96 -23.14 6.75
C TYR A 201 -19.75 -24.02 5.78
N ALA A 202 -19.19 -25.15 5.33
CA ALA A 202 -19.88 -26.02 4.40
C ALA A 202 -21.19 -26.53 5.01
N TYR A 203 -22.25 -26.48 4.22
CA TYR A 203 -23.59 -26.87 4.61
C TYR A 203 -24.10 -27.97 3.68
N LYS A 204 -24.69 -29.00 4.26
CA LYS A 204 -25.50 -29.99 3.55
C LYS A 204 -26.90 -30.07 4.14
N PRO A 205 -27.91 -30.48 3.34
CA PRO A 205 -29.29 -30.65 3.80
C PRO A 205 -29.42 -31.54 5.04
N VAL A 206 -30.51 -31.35 5.78
CA VAL A 206 -30.84 -32.14 6.97
C VAL A 206 -31.04 -33.60 6.57
N GLY A 207 -30.36 -34.52 7.26
CA GLY A 207 -30.37 -35.96 6.96
C GLY A 207 -29.15 -36.48 6.20
N GLU A 208 -28.32 -35.58 5.65
CA GLU A 208 -27.02 -35.95 5.08
C GLU A 208 -25.87 -35.76 6.08
N SER A 209 -24.82 -36.57 5.94
CA SER A 209 -23.59 -36.43 6.73
C SER A 209 -22.93 -35.07 6.45
N GLN A 210 -22.79 -34.25 7.49
CA GLN A 210 -22.21 -32.92 7.39
C GLN A 210 -20.70 -33.00 7.23
N ILE A 211 -20.18 -32.33 6.21
CA ILE A 211 -18.73 -32.22 5.95
C ILE A 211 -18.11 -30.94 6.53
N GLY A 212 -18.95 -29.96 6.89
CA GLY A 212 -18.49 -28.70 7.43
C GLY A 212 -18.35 -28.73 8.93
N LEU A 213 -17.24 -28.18 9.44
CA LEU A 213 -16.90 -28.24 10.86
C LEU A 213 -18.01 -27.64 11.75
N LEU A 214 -18.52 -26.46 11.41
CA LEU A 214 -19.55 -25.83 12.25
C LEU A 214 -20.87 -26.60 12.22
N ASN A 215 -21.28 -27.11 11.05
CA ASN A 215 -22.51 -27.90 10.96
C ASN A 215 -22.36 -29.27 11.63
N ALA A 216 -21.19 -29.90 11.57
CA ALA A 216 -20.92 -31.12 12.33
C ALA A 216 -21.06 -30.89 13.84
N ILE A 217 -20.57 -29.76 14.37
CA ILE A 217 -20.75 -29.38 15.77
C ILE A 217 -22.23 -29.12 16.09
N VAL A 218 -22.92 -28.30 15.31
CA VAL A 218 -24.32 -27.91 15.57
C VAL A 218 -25.27 -29.11 15.52
N THR A 219 -25.11 -29.98 14.52
CA THR A 219 -25.92 -31.19 14.38
C THR A 219 -25.61 -32.24 15.46
N HIS A 220 -24.37 -32.31 15.96
CA HIS A 220 -24.02 -33.18 17.08
C HIS A 220 -24.81 -32.82 18.36
N PHE A 221 -25.06 -31.54 18.60
CA PHE A 221 -25.90 -31.07 19.71
C PHE A 221 -27.41 -31.11 19.42
N GLY A 222 -27.83 -31.75 18.31
CA GLY A 222 -29.24 -31.97 17.97
C GLY A 222 -29.92 -30.81 17.25
N SER A 223 -29.19 -29.75 16.87
CA SER A 223 -29.74 -28.65 16.09
C SER A 223 -29.73 -28.95 14.58
N GLU A 224 -30.61 -28.29 13.83
CA GLU A 224 -30.64 -28.41 12.37
C GLU A 224 -29.39 -27.80 11.73
N SER A 225 -29.02 -28.36 10.57
CA SER A 225 -27.92 -27.88 9.75
C SER A 225 -28.21 -26.44 9.26
N GLN A 226 -27.18 -25.61 9.24
CA GLN A 226 -27.26 -24.17 9.03
C GLN A 226 -26.46 -23.71 7.81
N ALA A 227 -27.10 -22.92 6.94
CA ALA A 227 -26.46 -22.37 5.75
C ALA A 227 -25.79 -21.01 6.05
N TRP A 228 -24.73 -21.04 6.88
CA TRP A 228 -24.05 -19.90 7.52
C TRP A 228 -23.89 -18.64 6.62
N ILE A 229 -23.31 -18.80 5.43
CA ILE A 229 -23.02 -17.68 4.51
C ILE A 229 -24.30 -17.11 3.88
N THR A 230 -25.35 -17.91 3.74
CA THR A 230 -26.63 -17.46 3.14
C THR A 230 -27.62 -16.92 4.18
N MET A 231 -27.28 -17.02 5.47
CA MET A 231 -28.11 -16.46 6.53
C MET A 231 -28.21 -14.95 6.43
N ARG A 232 -29.43 -14.46 6.25
CA ARG A 232 -29.71 -13.02 6.18
C ARG A 232 -29.31 -12.35 7.50
N GLY A 233 -28.55 -11.26 7.41
CA GLY A 233 -28.04 -10.50 8.55
C GLY A 233 -26.73 -11.05 9.15
N TRP A 234 -26.53 -12.38 9.17
CA TRP A 234 -25.36 -13.00 9.79
C TRP A 234 -24.17 -13.20 8.85
N ASN A 235 -24.41 -13.30 7.54
CA ASN A 235 -23.36 -13.49 6.54
C ASN A 235 -22.17 -12.54 6.76
N ASN A 236 -22.47 -11.25 6.96
CA ASN A 236 -21.43 -10.23 7.09
C ASN A 236 -20.53 -10.47 8.32
N ILE A 237 -21.12 -10.91 9.43
CA ILE A 237 -20.40 -11.22 10.67
C ILE A 237 -19.50 -12.44 10.47
N PHE A 238 -20.01 -13.49 9.80
CA PHE A 238 -19.21 -14.68 9.51
C PHE A 238 -18.02 -14.40 8.61
N LEU A 239 -18.17 -13.49 7.64
CA LEU A 239 -17.06 -13.05 6.78
C LEU A 239 -16.06 -12.19 7.55
N ILE A 240 -16.54 -11.29 8.42
CA ILE A 240 -15.68 -10.48 9.30
C ILE A 240 -14.88 -11.37 10.26
N ALA A 241 -15.48 -12.44 10.80
CA ALA A 241 -14.77 -13.38 11.66
C ALA A 241 -13.55 -14.02 10.97
N ILE A 242 -13.64 -14.30 9.66
CA ILE A 242 -12.51 -14.78 8.86
C ILE A 242 -11.40 -13.73 8.83
N LEU A 243 -11.76 -12.46 8.57
CA LEU A 243 -10.79 -11.36 8.52
C LEU A 243 -10.12 -11.19 9.89
N VAL A 244 -10.89 -11.18 10.98
CA VAL A 244 -10.36 -11.05 12.34
C VAL A 244 -9.38 -12.17 12.62
N TRP A 245 -9.75 -13.43 12.36
CA TRP A 245 -8.87 -14.58 12.56
C TRP A 245 -7.56 -14.47 11.76
N LEU A 246 -7.63 -13.99 10.51
CA LEU A 246 -6.45 -13.87 9.65
C LEU A 246 -5.54 -12.71 10.05
N GLN A 247 -6.11 -11.59 10.50
CA GLN A 247 -5.40 -10.33 10.74
C GLN A 247 -5.03 -10.08 12.20
N THR A 248 -5.60 -10.82 13.15
CA THR A 248 -5.32 -10.66 14.60
C THR A 248 -3.83 -10.78 14.91
N GLY A 249 -3.09 -11.63 14.18
CA GLY A 249 -1.65 -11.73 14.36
C GLY A 249 -0.86 -10.55 13.83
N TYR A 250 -1.40 -9.76 12.90
CA TYR A 250 -0.71 -8.59 12.34
C TYR A 250 -0.85 -7.36 13.23
N ALA A 251 -2.08 -7.17 13.73
CA ALA A 251 -2.58 -5.95 14.33
C ALA A 251 -2.08 -5.74 15.76
#